data_AF-A0A0P9TW77-F1
#
_entry.id   AF-A0A0P9TW77-F1
#
_cell.length_a   1.000
_cell.length_b   1.000
_cell.length_c   1.000
_cell.angle_alpha   90.00
_cell.angle_beta   90.00
_cell.angle_gamma   90.00
#
_symmetry.space_group_name_H-M   'P 1'
#
loop_
_entity.id
_entity.type
_entity.pdbx_description
1 polymer ?
#
loop_
_entity_poly.entity_id
_entity_poly.type
_entity_poly.pdbx_seq_one_letter_code
_entity_poly.pdbx_strand_id
1 'polypeptide(L)'
;MHISQLRRYEAGTTQPTIEVFRRTVLALSVSADMLLFDEGERGPDDRLKLQFEAISKLDDKEREALETVISSVLHMHDAKRWTQAATKRDSLPGQ
;
A
#
# COMPACT_ATOMS: atom_id res chain seq x y z
N MET A 1 11.43 -25.70 2.89
CA MET A 1 10.44 -25.40 3.93
C MET A 1 9.77 -26.72 4.30
N HIS A 2 9.64 -27.05 5.59
CA HIS A 2 8.99 -28.29 6.00
C HIS A 2 7.48 -28.06 6.18
N ILE A 3 6.63 -29.03 5.84
CA ILE A 3 5.17 -28.88 5.87
C ILE A 3 4.63 -28.51 7.26
N SER A 4 5.32 -28.93 8.33
CA SER A 4 5.00 -28.55 9.70
C SER A 4 5.25 -27.08 10.02
N GLN A 5 6.19 -26.42 9.33
CA GLN A 5 6.41 -24.97 9.46
C GLN A 5 5.30 -24.20 8.74
N LEU A 6 4.92 -24.64 7.54
CA LEU A 6 3.85 -24.03 6.77
C LEU A 6 2.53 -24.03 7.55
N ARG A 7 2.15 -25.19 8.13
CA ARG A 7 0.94 -25.30 8.97
C ARG A 7 0.95 -24.37 10.18
N ARG A 8 2.13 -24.09 10.75
CA ARG A 8 2.23 -23.13 11.87
C ARG A 8 2.05 -21.69 11.43
N TYR A 9 2.49 -21.35 10.23
CA TYR A 9 2.26 -20.05 9.61
C TYR A 9 0.77 -19.85 9.32
N GLU A 10 0.13 -20.85 8.70
CA GLU A 10 -1.32 -20.83 8.42
C GLU A 10 -2.16 -20.76 9.71
N ALA A 11 -1.73 -21.44 10.77
CA ALA A 11 -2.39 -21.37 12.08
C ALA A 11 -2.06 -20.08 12.88
N GLY A 12 -1.23 -19.19 12.35
CA GLY A 12 -0.80 -17.96 13.04
C GLY A 12 0.07 -18.17 14.29
N THR A 13 0.44 -19.41 14.60
CA THR A 13 1.20 -19.78 15.81
C THR A 13 2.69 -19.40 15.73
N THR A 14 3.18 -19.08 14.53
CA THR A 14 4.54 -18.61 14.30
C THR A 14 4.53 -17.73 13.06
N GLN A 15 5.37 -16.69 13.01
CA GLN A 15 5.55 -15.87 11.81
C GLN A 15 6.79 -16.31 11.03
N PRO A 16 6.74 -16.31 9.69
CA PRO A 16 7.92 -16.54 8.87
C PRO A 16 8.93 -15.40 9.02
N THR A 17 10.23 -15.70 8.92
CA THR A 17 11.22 -14.64 8.71
C THR A 17 11.03 -14.01 7.33
N ILE A 18 11.51 -12.78 7.13
CA ILE A 18 11.33 -12.07 5.85
C ILE A 18 11.90 -12.84 4.65
N GLU A 19 13.00 -13.57 4.84
CA GLU A 19 13.61 -14.40 3.80
C GLU A 19 12.74 -15.61 3.45
N VAL A 20 12.13 -16.26 4.44
CA VAL A 20 11.19 -17.38 4.22
C VAL A 20 9.92 -16.88 3.55
N PHE A 21 9.42 -15.72 3.97
CA PHE A 21 8.26 -15.08 3.36
C PHE A 21 8.51 -14.74 1.88
N ARG A 22 9.63 -14.08 1.56
CA ARG A 22 10.05 -13.77 0.18
C ARG A 22 10.09 -15.02 -0.70
N ARG A 23 10.70 -16.11 -0.22
CA ARG A 23 10.77 -17.38 -0.97
C ARG A 23 9.39 -17.99 -1.21
N THR A 24 8.47 -17.82 -0.27
CA THR A 24 7.07 -18.30 -0.39
C THR A 24 6.32 -17.52 -1.46
N VAL A 25 6.40 -16.19 -1.42
CA VAL A 25 5.81 -15.28 -2.43
C VAL A 25 6.30 -15.64 -3.84
N LEU A 26 7.62 -15.81 -4.02
CA LEU A 26 8.20 -16.18 -5.31
C LEU A 26 7.76 -17.58 -5.78
N ALA A 27 7.73 -18.57 -4.88
CA ALA A 27 7.32 -19.93 -5.22
C ALA A 27 5.85 -20.03 -5.64
N LEU A 28 4.99 -19.18 -5.05
CA LEU A 28 3.57 -19.10 -5.37
C LEU A 28 3.28 -18.19 -6.58
N SER A 29 4.27 -17.46 -7.09
CA SER A 29 4.11 -16.47 -8.18
C SER A 29 3.03 -15.42 -7.91
N VAL A 30 2.91 -14.99 -6.65
CA VAL A 30 1.98 -13.96 -6.19
C VAL A 30 2.74 -12.70 -5.75
N SER A 31 2.03 -11.59 -5.51
CA SER A 31 2.61 -10.42 -4.85
C SER A 31 2.74 -10.66 -3.34
N ALA A 32 3.69 -9.99 -2.70
CA ALA A 32 3.84 -10.03 -1.24
C ALA A 32 2.56 -9.54 -0.54
N ASP A 33 1.97 -8.47 -1.07
CA ASP A 33 0.75 -7.87 -0.54
C ASP A 33 -0.43 -8.86 -0.52
N MET A 34 -0.55 -9.78 -1.50
CA MET A 34 -1.61 -10.80 -1.49
C MET A 34 -1.53 -11.77 -0.29
N LEU A 35 -0.36 -11.97 0.31
CA LEU A 35 -0.19 -12.84 1.49
C LEU A 35 -0.16 -12.06 2.80
N LEU A 36 0.00 -10.73 2.75
CA LEU A 36 0.12 -9.88 3.95
C LEU A 36 -1.21 -9.25 4.37
N PHE A 37 -2.14 -9.12 3.44
CA PHE A 37 -3.37 -8.36 3.65
C PHE A 37 -4.57 -9.20 3.25
N ASP A 38 -5.60 -9.21 4.09
CA ASP A 38 -6.90 -9.79 3.72
C ASP A 38 -7.60 -8.93 2.65
N GLU A 39 -8.62 -9.49 1.98
CA GLU A 39 -9.36 -8.88 0.86
C GLU A 39 -9.93 -7.47 1.11
N GLY A 40 -9.94 -7.01 2.37
CA GLY A 40 -10.36 -5.67 2.78
C GLY A 40 -9.32 -4.83 3.53
N GLU A 41 -8.13 -5.35 3.81
CA GLU A 41 -7.08 -4.62 4.54
C GLU A 41 -6.27 -3.68 3.64
N ARG A 42 -6.19 -4.01 2.35
CA ARG A 42 -5.58 -3.18 1.31
C ARG A 42 -6.56 -3.00 0.16
N GLY A 43 -6.86 -1.76 -0.16
CA GLY A 43 -7.67 -1.41 -1.31
C GLY A 43 -8.03 0.07 -1.28
N PRO A 44 -8.54 0.60 -2.40
CA PRO A 44 -9.16 1.92 -2.37
C PRO A 44 -10.36 1.90 -1.42
N ASP A 45 -10.60 3.04 -0.76
CA ASP A 45 -11.86 3.27 -0.03
C ASP A 45 -13.07 2.91 -0.89
N ASP A 46 -14.17 2.47 -0.28
CA ASP A 46 -15.38 2.02 -1.00
C ASP A 46 -15.87 3.07 -1.99
N ARG A 47 -15.66 4.35 -1.69
CA ARG A 47 -16.02 5.49 -2.54
C ARG A 47 -15.24 5.56 -3.86
N LEU A 48 -14.05 4.96 -3.92
CA LEU A 48 -13.15 4.98 -5.06
C LEU A 48 -13.05 3.62 -5.78
N LYS A 49 -13.63 2.56 -5.21
CA LYS A 49 -13.50 1.20 -5.71
C LYS A 49 -13.95 1.03 -7.17
N LEU A 50 -15.11 1.60 -7.53
CA LEU A 50 -15.63 1.55 -8.90
C LEU A 50 -14.78 2.34 -9.89
N GLN A 51 -14.21 3.45 -9.45
CA GLN A 51 -13.34 4.29 -10.27
C GLN A 51 -12.04 3.54 -10.56
N PHE A 52 -11.44 2.88 -9.58
CA PHE A 52 -10.26 2.02 -9.79
C PHE A 52 -10.55 0.82 -10.71
N GLU A 53 -11.74 0.23 -10.64
CA GLU A 53 -12.14 -0.80 -11.61
C GLU A 53 -12.21 -0.23 -13.03
N ALA A 54 -12.76 0.98 -13.21
CA ALA A 54 -12.81 1.63 -14.53
C ALA A 54 -11.42 1.96 -15.08
N ILE A 55 -10.44 2.30 -14.23
CA ILE A 55 -9.05 2.55 -14.64
C ILE A 55 -8.45 1.32 -15.35
N SER A 56 -8.85 0.11 -14.96
CA SER A 56 -8.37 -1.12 -15.60
C SER A 56 -8.68 -1.22 -17.10
N LYS A 57 -9.67 -0.44 -17.56
CA LYS A 57 -10.18 -0.43 -18.94
C LYS A 57 -9.57 0.68 -19.80
N LEU A 58 -8.80 1.60 -19.21
CA LEU A 58 -8.15 2.70 -19.91
C LEU A 58 -6.97 2.21 -20.75
N ASP A 59 -6.69 2.93 -21.84
CA ASP A 59 -5.45 2.71 -22.58
C ASP A 59 -4.22 3.26 -21.80
N ASP A 60 -3.03 2.90 -22.27
CA ASP A 60 -1.77 3.25 -21.57
C ASP A 60 -1.59 4.76 -21.41
N LYS A 61 -2.00 5.55 -22.41
CA LYS A 61 -1.83 7.00 -22.40
C LYS A 61 -2.83 7.66 -21.45
N GLU A 62 -4.07 7.19 -21.45
CA GLU A 62 -5.11 7.62 -20.51
C GLU A 62 -4.72 7.29 -19.06
N ARG A 63 -4.16 6.10 -18.84
CA ARG A 63 -3.67 5.68 -17.53
C ARG A 63 -2.50 6.54 -17.05
N GLU A 64 -1.50 6.80 -17.91
CA GLU A 64 -0.36 7.66 -17.58
C GLU A 64 -0.79 9.09 -17.19
N ALA A 65 -1.75 9.65 -17.91
CA ALA A 65 -2.32 10.96 -17.59
C ALA A 65 -2.97 10.96 -16.20
N LEU A 66 -3.73 9.90 -15.87
CA LEU A 66 -4.37 9.77 -14.57
C LEU A 66 -3.37 9.60 -13.43
N GLU A 67 -2.34 8.77 -13.61
CA GLU A 67 -1.26 8.59 -12.63
C GLU A 67 -0.53 9.91 -12.34
N THR A 68 -0.33 10.73 -13.38
CA THR A 68 0.25 12.07 -13.25
C THR A 68 -0.63 12.98 -12.39
N VAL A 69 -1.95 12.97 -12.62
CA VAL A 69 -2.90 13.78 -11.83
C VAL A 69 -2.93 13.35 -10.37
N ILE A 70 -3.03 12.03 -10.11
CA ILE A 70 -3.04 11.50 -8.74
C ILE A 70 -1.76 11.89 -8.01
N SER A 71 -0.60 11.69 -8.65
CA SER A 71 0.70 12.06 -8.09
C SER A 71 0.79 13.55 -7.78
N SER A 72 0.28 14.40 -8.67
CA SER A 72 0.27 15.86 -8.50
C SER A 72 -0.56 16.30 -7.29
N VAL A 73 -1.73 15.69 -7.10
CA VAL A 73 -2.60 15.97 -5.94
C VAL A 73 -1.94 15.55 -4.63
N LEU A 74 -1.31 14.37 -4.60
CA LEU A 74 -0.58 13.88 -3.42
C LEU A 74 0.60 14.79 -3.07
N HIS A 75 1.42 15.18 -4.05
CA HIS A 75 2.52 16.12 -3.83
C HIS A 75 2.04 17.47 -3.28
N MET A 76 0.96 18.01 -3.82
CA MET A 76 0.40 19.28 -3.33
C MET A 76 -0.13 19.15 -1.89
N HIS A 77 -0.75 18.02 -1.56
CA HIS A 77 -1.20 17.73 -0.19
C HIS A 77 -0.02 17.70 0.79
N ASP A 78 1.05 16.98 0.44
CA ASP A 78 2.23 16.87 1.31
C ASP A 78 2.96 18.20 1.48
N ALA A 79 3.09 18.99 0.40
CA ALA A 79 3.65 20.33 0.47
C ALA A 79 2.85 21.25 1.42
N LYS A 80 1.51 21.19 1.38
CA LYS A 80 0.63 21.93 2.31
C LYS A 80 0.83 21.48 3.75
N ARG A 81 1.01 20.18 3.99
CA ARG A 81 1.25 19.66 5.33
C ARG A 81 2.57 20.15 5.90
N TRP A 82 3.63 20.19 5.09
CA TRP A 82 4.93 20.68 5.54
C TRP A 82 4.92 22.17 5.87
N THR A 83 4.26 22.99 5.05
CA THR A 83 4.13 24.44 5.35
C THR A 83 3.30 24.67 6.61
N GLN A 84 2.19 23.95 6.79
CA GLN A 84 1.39 24.03 8.01
C GLN A 84 2.13 23.54 9.26
N ALA A 85 2.93 22.46 9.14
CA ALA A 85 3.75 21.94 10.23
C ALA A 85 4.87 22.92 10.61
N ALA A 86 5.50 23.57 9.62
CA ALA A 86 6.50 24.62 9.85
C ALA A 86 5.89 25.83 10.55
N THR A 87 4.75 26.34 10.07
CA THR A 87 4.02 27.45 10.72
C THR A 87 3.60 27.10 12.14
N LYS A 88 3.11 25.87 12.39
CA LYS A 88 2.73 25.42 13.74
C LYS A 88 3.92 25.38 14.70
N ARG A 89 5.09 24.96 14.22
CA ARG A 89 6.34 24.93 15.02
C ARG A 89 6.82 26.33 15.39
N ASP A 90 6.69 27.29 14.47
CA ASP A 90 7.10 28.68 14.71
C ASP A 90 6.11 29.45 15.61
N SER A 91 4.88 28.95 15.76
CA SER A 91 3.83 29.53 16.62
C SER A 91 3.81 29.04 18.09
N LEU A 92 4.76 28.19 18.51
CA LEU A 92 4.93 27.79 19.91
C LEU A 92 5.98 28.71 20.58
N PRO A 93 5.58 29.66 21.45
CA PRO A 93 6.53 30.41 22.27
C PRO A 93 7.14 29.49 23.33
N GLY A 94 8.41 29.75 23.65
CA GLY A 94 9.22 28.97 24.58
C GLY A 94 8.50 28.60 25.88
N GLN A 95 8.59 27.31 26.22
CA GLN A 95 8.47 26.84 27.59
C GLN A 95 9.86 26.83 28.22
#